data_AF-A0A521BPB3-F1
#
_entry.id   AF-A0A521BPB3-F1
#
_cell.length_a   1.000
_cell.length_b   1.000
_cell.length_c   1.000
_cell.angle_alpha   90.00
_cell.angle_beta   90.00
_cell.angle_gamma   90.00
#
_symmetry.space_group_name_H-M   'P 1'
#
loop_
_entity.id
_entity.type
_entity.pdbx_description
1 polymer ?
#
loop_
_entity_poly.entity_id
_entity_poly.type
_entity_poly.pdbx_seq_one_letter_code
_entity_poly.pdbx_strand_id
1 'polypeptide(L)' 'MKTLLVLLSIAGLALTVIPSVLVFSQGLSLETHKLLMLAGMLMWFITAPFWMKEQEL' A
#
# COMPACT_ATOMS: atom_id res chain seq x y z
N MET A 1 -2.93 -19.34 2.30
CA MET A 1 -2.24 -18.53 1.28
C MET A 1 -2.91 -17.18 1.02
N LYS A 2 -4.26 -17.10 0.93
CA LYS A 2 -4.99 -15.82 0.79
C LYS A 2 -4.70 -14.78 1.89
N THR A 3 -4.54 -15.20 3.15
CA THR A 3 -4.31 -14.27 4.28
C THR A 3 -3.02 -13.45 4.16
N LEU A 4 -1.93 -14.05 3.65
CA LEU A 4 -0.66 -13.33 3.44
C LEU A 4 -0.80 -12.28 2.34
N LEU A 5 -1.51 -12.59 1.26
CA LEU A 5 -1.81 -11.64 0.17
C LEU A 5 -2.70 -10.49 0.65
N VAL A 6 -3.70 -10.78 1.49
CA VAL A 6 -4.56 -9.75 2.11
C VAL A 6 -3.75 -8.87 3.06
N LEU A 7 -2.90 -9.44 3.91
CA LEU A 7 -2.02 -8.68 4.81
C LEU A 7 -1.06 -7.78 4.03
N LEU A 8 -0.43 -8.29 2.97
CA LEU A 8 0.44 -7.50 2.09
C LEU A 8 -0.33 -6.38 1.38
N SER A 9 -1.55 -6.66 0.93
CA SER A 9 -2.40 -5.65 0.29
C SER A 9 -2.79 -4.56 1.30
N ILE A 10 -3.28 -4.92 2.48
CA ILE A 10 -3.61 -3.95 3.56
C ILE A 10 -2.37 -3.17 3.98
N ALA A 11 -1.20 -3.82 4.11
CA ALA A 11 0.05 -3.15 4.42
C ALA A 11 0.46 -2.16 3.33
N GLY A 12 0.33 -2.52 2.04
CA GLY A 12 0.59 -1.62 0.92
C GLY A 12 -0.35 -0.40 0.90
N LEU A 13 -1.62 -0.61 1.24
CA LEU A 13 -2.63 0.45 1.43
C LEU A 13 -2.29 1.36 2.61
N ALA A 14 -1.90 0.79 3.75
CA ALA A 14 -1.46 1.56 4.91
C ALA A 14 -0.20 2.38 4.58
N LEU A 15 0.69 1.83 3.74
CA LEU A 15 1.90 2.51 3.27
C LEU A 15 1.61 3.69 2.32
N THR A 16 0.39 3.88 1.81
CA THR A 16 0.04 5.12 1.09
C THR A 16 -0.47 6.21 2.03
N VAL A 17 -1.09 5.83 3.15
CA VAL A 17 -1.70 6.75 4.13
C VAL A 17 -0.70 7.18 5.20
N ILE A 18 0.04 6.23 5.79
CA ILE A 18 0.99 6.47 6.90
C ILE A 18 2.06 7.51 6.51
N PRO A 19 2.74 7.41 5.35
CA PRO A 19 3.75 8.39 4.97
C PRO A 19 3.18 9.79 4.76
N SER A 20 1.90 9.91 4.38
CA SER A 20 1.23 11.21 4.27
C SER A 20 1.16 11.90 5.63
N VAL A 21 0.78 11.15 6.67
CA VAL A 21 0.74 11.65 8.06
C VAL A 21 2.14 12.00 8.58
N LEU A 22 3.16 11.20 8.24
CA LEU A 22 4.54 11.47 8.67
C LEU A 22 5.16 12.70 7.99
N VAL A 23 4.80 13.01 6.74
CA VAL A 23 5.22 14.28 6.11
C VAL A 23 4.60 15.47 6.84
N PHE A 24 3.32 15.39 7.22
CA PHE A 24 2.67 16.44 8.02
C PHE A 24 3.32 16.65 9.38
N SER A 25 3.85 15.60 10.01
CA SER A 25 4.58 15.71 11.28
C SER A 25 6.05 16.12 11.12
N GLN A 26 6.51 16.52 9.92
CA GLN A 26 7.92 16.74 9.55
C GLN A 26 8.84 15.55 9.84
N GLY A 27 8.30 14.35 10.06
CA GLY A 27 9.07 13.16 10.39
C GLY A 27 9.68 12.46 9.17
N LEU A 28 9.36 12.92 7.95
CA LEU A 28 9.74 12.26 6.72
C LEU A 28 9.88 13.28 5.58
N SER A 29 10.93 13.14 4.77
CA SER A 29 11.16 14.04 3.64
C SER A 29 10.13 13.80 2.53
N LEU A 30 9.83 14.83 1.76
CA LEU A 30 8.85 14.74 0.67
C LEU A 30 9.30 13.79 -0.46
N GLU A 31 10.62 13.60 -0.62
CA GLU A 31 11.20 12.65 -1.56
C GLU A 31 11.00 11.20 -1.09
N THR A 32 11.33 10.91 0.17
CA THR A 32 11.14 9.58 0.76
C THR A 32 9.65 9.22 0.80
N HIS A 33 8.77 10.18 1.04
CA HIS A 33 7.32 9.99 0.97
C HIS A 33 6.84 9.53 -0.40
N LYS A 34 7.29 10.18 -1.49
CA LYS A 34 6.93 9.80 -2.86
C LYS A 34 7.36 8.37 -3.17
N LEU A 35 8.55 7.98 -2.72
CA LEU A 35 9.06 6.62 -2.88
C LEU A 35 8.23 5.60 -2.09
N LEU A 36 7.88 5.87 -0.82
CA LEU A 36 7.03 4.98 -0.03
C LEU A 36 5.63 4.84 -0.63
N MET A 37 5.03 5.94 -1.09
CA MET A 37 3.72 5.90 -1.74
C MET A 37 3.75 5.07 -3.02
N LEU A 38 4.78 5.25 -3.86
CA LEU A 38 4.93 4.50 -5.11
C LEU A 38 5.15 3.00 -4.82
N ALA A 39 5.99 2.68 -3.83
CA ALA A 39 6.20 1.30 -3.40
C ALA A 39 4.92 0.67 -2.85
N GLY A 40 4.18 1.38 -1.99
CA GLY A 40 2.91 0.94 -1.43
C GLY A 40 1.83 0.72 -2.49
N MET A 41 1.73 1.63 -3.46
CA MET A 41 0.84 1.51 -4.61
C MET A 41 1.18 0.29 -5.45
N LEU A 42 2.43 0.10 -5.84
CA LEU A 42 2.85 -1.07 -6.62
C LEU A 42 2.60 -2.36 -5.86
N MET A 43 2.92 -2.39 -4.57
CA MET A 43 2.71 -3.55 -3.71
C MET A 43 1.21 -3.89 -3.59
N TRP A 44 0.35 -2.90 -3.36
CA TRP A 44 -1.11 -3.11 -3.36
C TRP A 44 -1.61 -3.55 -4.74
N PHE A 45 -1.19 -2.90 -5.81
CA PHE A 45 -1.68 -3.16 -7.16
C PHE A 45 -1.29 -4.55 -7.66
N ILE A 46 -0.09 -5.03 -7.30
CA ILE A 46 0.33 -6.40 -7.62
C ILE A 46 -0.44 -7.39 -6.75
N THR A 47 -0.58 -7.14 -5.45
CA THR A 47 -1.15 -8.13 -4.51
C THR A 47 -2.68 -8.18 -4.50
N ALA A 48 -3.36 -7.07 -4.76
CA ALA A 48 -4.81 -6.95 -4.67
C ALA A 48 -5.56 -7.88 -5.65
N PRO A 49 -5.23 -7.93 -6.95
CA PRO A 49 -5.91 -8.79 -7.91
C PRO A 49 -5.86 -10.28 -7.53
N PHE A 50 -4.78 -10.74 -6.88
CA PHE A 50 -4.61 -12.16 -6.52
C PHE A 50 -5.56 -12.64 -5.42
N TRP A 51 -6.13 -11.74 -4.62
CA TRP A 51 -7.13 -12.10 -3.62
C TRP A 51 -8.52 -11.51 -3.92
N MET A 52 -8.59 -10.43 -4.70
CA MET A 52 -9.84 -9.84 -5.21
C MET A 52 -10.43 -10.57 -6.41
N LYS A 53 -9.87 -11.71 -6.87
CA LYS A 53 -10.48 -12.52 -7.94
C LYS A 53 -11.95 -12.89 -7.61
N GLU A 54 -12.82 -12.13 -8.28
CA GLU A 54 -14.04 -12.48 -8.99
C GLU A 54 -15.24 -13.02 -8.18
N GLN A 55 -16.13 -12.09 -7.81
CA GLN A 55 -17.56 -12.31 -8.03
C GLN A 55 -17.83 -11.93 -9.48
N GLU A 56 -17.68 -12.89 -10.39
CA GLU A 56 -18.21 -12.80 -11.76
C GLU A 56 -19.73 -12.60 -11.68
N LEU A 57 -20.25 -11.61 -12.40
CA LEU A 57 -21.68 -11.44 -12.73
C LEU A 57 -21.85 -11.67 -14.24
#